data_AF-A0AAD4TF36-F1
#
_entry.id   AF-A0AAD4TF36-F1
#
_cell.length_a   1.000
_cell.length_b   1.000
_cell.length_c   1.000
_cell.angle_alpha   90.00
_cell.angle_beta   90.00
_cell.angle_gamma   90.00
#
_symmetry.space_group_name_H-M   'P 1'
#
loop_
_entity.id
_entity.type
_entity.pdbx_description
1 polymer ?
#
loop_
_entity_poly.entity_id
_entity_poly.type
_entity_poly.pdbx_seq_one_letter_code
_entity_poly.pdbx_strand_id
1 'polypeptide(L)'
;MLLRRICEENEELKKTIDAQTVNMRDADTMKRELQAVERDIVEDEEAKSMWEDNSWDLDLIISHTFKELVNLSIECNQAIRRLKLENKFQYVLNPKGFTTADVLGIDYKTLKVALNALIDDIKKNSVAKLEEQISLQQQWTENAMKLETKRILLAELQSKIDMLESQLRMMKKETEEFTMKCNMESKRMIEDFERETRDVAIMEKEAEKYIKKLSNLKLEETIKQQEEEFQACARELLALVDYIISEIKTGLSETAEAVETSFTGSLPANFDASSDLACPLALGVKHNY
;
A
#
# COMPACT_ATOMS: atom_id res chain seq x y z
N MET A 1 -67.09 -59.74 145.54
CA MET A 1 -67.27 -58.70 144.49
C MET A 1 -66.14 -58.70 143.46
N LEU A 2 -64.85 -58.72 143.85
CA LEU A 2 -63.70 -58.71 142.92
C LEU A 2 -63.66 -59.85 141.88
N LEU A 3 -63.95 -61.09 142.29
CA LEU A 3 -63.93 -62.26 141.39
C LEU A 3 -64.98 -62.19 140.25
N ARG A 4 -66.14 -61.55 140.47
CA ARG A 4 -67.17 -61.43 139.43
C ARG A 4 -66.77 -60.43 138.35
N ARG A 5 -66.17 -59.30 138.74
CA ARG A 5 -65.66 -58.28 137.81
C ARG A 5 -64.54 -58.81 136.92
N ILE A 6 -63.61 -59.59 137.49
CA ILE A 6 -62.53 -60.22 136.71
C ILE A 6 -63.09 -61.24 135.71
N CYS A 7 -64.12 -62.01 136.09
CA CYS A 7 -64.77 -62.93 135.16
C CYS A 7 -65.50 -62.21 134.02
N GLU A 8 -66.17 -61.08 134.31
CA GLU A 8 -66.85 -60.27 133.29
C GLU A 8 -65.85 -59.60 132.34
N GLU A 9 -64.78 -59.00 132.86
CA GLU A 9 -63.69 -58.40 132.06
C GLU A 9 -62.99 -59.48 131.20
N ASN A 10 -62.79 -60.69 131.71
CA ASN A 10 -62.21 -61.80 130.94
C ASN A 10 -63.16 -62.30 129.83
N GLU A 11 -64.47 -62.34 130.06
CA GLU A 11 -65.46 -62.69 129.02
C GLU A 11 -65.53 -61.60 127.94
N GLU A 12 -65.47 -60.32 128.33
CA GLU A 12 -65.41 -59.21 127.38
C GLU A 12 -64.12 -59.24 126.55
N LEU A 13 -62.97 -59.49 127.19
CA LEU A 13 -61.68 -59.67 126.49
C LEU A 13 -61.73 -60.86 125.53
N LYS A 14 -62.34 -61.98 125.93
CA LYS A 14 -62.49 -63.16 125.07
C LYS A 14 -63.37 -62.87 123.85
N LYS A 15 -64.50 -62.18 124.04
CA LYS A 15 -65.34 -61.73 122.91
C LYS A 15 -64.61 -60.75 122.00
N THR A 16 -63.78 -59.88 122.57
CA THR A 16 -62.96 -58.94 121.79
C THR A 16 -61.88 -59.67 121.00
N ILE A 17 -61.22 -60.66 121.60
CA ILE A 17 -60.24 -61.52 120.94
C ILE A 17 -60.88 -62.35 119.83
N ASP A 18 -62.01 -63.00 120.08
CA ASP A 18 -62.72 -63.79 119.07
C ASP A 18 -63.25 -62.91 117.93
N ALA A 19 -63.63 -61.66 118.20
CA ALA A 19 -63.99 -60.67 117.18
C ALA A 19 -62.78 -60.10 116.40
N GLN A 20 -61.59 -60.14 116.99
CA GLN A 20 -60.32 -59.72 116.38
C GLN A 20 -59.55 -60.88 115.72
N THR A 21 -60.00 -62.13 115.90
CA THR A 21 -59.34 -63.30 115.33
C THR A 21 -59.70 -63.38 113.85
N VAL A 22 -58.73 -63.07 112.99
CA VAL A 22 -58.88 -63.11 111.53
C VAL A 22 -59.35 -64.50 111.11
N ASN A 23 -60.52 -64.56 110.47
CA ASN A 23 -61.08 -65.81 109.96
C ASN A 23 -60.14 -66.38 108.89
N MET A 24 -59.86 -67.69 108.92
CA MET A 24 -58.99 -68.36 107.94
C MET A 24 -59.40 -68.08 106.47
N ARG A 25 -60.69 -67.86 106.25
CA ARG A 25 -61.26 -67.50 104.94
C ARG A 25 -60.87 -66.09 104.47
N ASP A 26 -60.74 -65.14 105.40
CA ASP A 26 -60.32 -63.77 105.12
C ASP A 26 -58.83 -63.73 104.80
N ALA A 27 -58.02 -64.54 105.52
CA ALA A 27 -56.61 -64.71 105.22
C ALA A 27 -56.37 -65.32 103.82
N ASP A 28 -57.15 -66.32 103.42
CA ASP A 28 -57.06 -66.92 102.07
C ASP A 28 -57.55 -65.96 100.96
N THR A 29 -58.51 -65.09 101.27
CA THR A 29 -58.97 -64.06 100.32
C THR A 29 -57.90 -62.99 100.13
N MET A 30 -57.35 -62.47 101.23
CA MET A 30 -56.25 -61.52 101.20
C MET A 30 -55.02 -62.09 100.48
N LYS A 31 -54.71 -63.39 100.68
CA LYS A 31 -53.63 -64.06 99.94
C LYS A 31 -53.87 -64.09 98.43
N ARG A 32 -55.10 -64.37 97.97
CA ARG A 32 -55.43 -64.39 96.54
C ARG A 32 -55.39 -62.99 95.92
N GLU A 33 -55.88 -61.98 96.64
CA GLU A 33 -55.82 -60.58 96.21
C GLU A 33 -54.38 -60.08 96.15
N LEU A 34 -53.56 -60.37 97.17
CA LEU A 34 -52.12 -60.07 97.15
C LEU A 34 -51.43 -60.73 95.96
N GLN A 35 -51.71 -62.00 95.68
CA GLN A 35 -51.14 -62.69 94.51
C GLN A 35 -51.64 -62.11 93.16
N ALA A 36 -52.83 -61.54 93.12
CA ALA A 36 -53.32 -60.84 91.92
C ALA A 36 -52.57 -59.51 91.73
N VAL A 37 -52.45 -58.72 92.80
CA VAL A 37 -51.66 -57.48 92.81
C VAL A 37 -50.19 -57.74 92.46
N GLU A 38 -49.59 -58.81 92.98
CA GLU A 38 -48.22 -59.21 92.62
C GLU A 38 -48.08 -59.52 91.12
N ARG A 39 -49.08 -60.17 90.49
CA ARG A 39 -49.06 -60.41 89.04
C ARG A 39 -49.23 -59.11 88.25
N ASP A 40 -50.18 -58.26 88.63
CA ASP A 40 -50.42 -56.99 87.97
C ASP A 40 -49.17 -56.08 88.06
N ILE A 41 -48.47 -56.07 89.21
CA ILE A 41 -47.20 -55.35 89.38
C ILE A 41 -46.15 -55.87 88.39
N VAL A 42 -45.99 -57.19 88.26
CA VAL A 42 -45.02 -57.79 87.34
C VAL A 42 -45.36 -57.44 85.89
N GLU A 43 -46.63 -57.55 85.49
CA GLU A 43 -47.07 -57.21 84.14
C GLU A 43 -46.84 -55.71 83.82
N ASP A 44 -47.12 -54.81 84.77
CA ASP A 44 -46.86 -53.38 84.64
C ASP A 44 -45.35 -53.06 84.59
N GLU A 45 -44.52 -53.76 85.36
CA GLU A 45 -43.05 -53.63 85.33
C GLU A 45 -42.47 -54.11 83.99
N GLU A 46 -42.96 -55.23 83.45
CA GLU A 46 -42.57 -55.73 82.12
C GLU A 46 -42.99 -54.74 81.01
N ALA A 47 -44.22 -54.24 81.05
CA ALA A 47 -44.70 -53.23 80.10
C ALA A 47 -43.85 -51.95 80.17
N LYS A 48 -43.55 -51.48 81.38
CA LYS A 48 -42.68 -50.31 81.59
C LYS A 48 -41.27 -50.56 81.03
N SER A 49 -40.66 -51.73 81.29
CA SER A 49 -39.35 -52.08 80.76
C SER A 49 -39.35 -52.03 79.23
N MET A 50 -40.38 -52.59 78.58
CA MET A 50 -40.49 -52.51 77.11
C MET A 50 -40.62 -51.08 76.60
N TRP A 51 -41.37 -50.22 77.29
CA TRP A 51 -41.48 -48.80 76.93
C TRP A 51 -40.17 -48.04 77.11
N GLU A 52 -39.41 -48.34 78.17
CA GLU A 52 -38.09 -47.77 78.40
C GLU A 52 -37.11 -48.19 77.31
N ASP A 53 -37.03 -49.48 76.96
CA ASP A 53 -36.17 -49.98 75.88
C ASP A 53 -36.52 -49.33 74.54
N ASN A 54 -37.81 -49.25 74.20
CA ASN A 54 -38.25 -48.57 72.98
C ASN A 54 -37.91 -47.06 72.99
N SER A 55 -37.99 -46.40 74.14
CA SER A 55 -37.59 -45.00 74.30
C SER A 55 -36.09 -44.82 74.09
N TRP A 56 -35.27 -45.72 74.61
CA TRP A 56 -33.81 -45.71 74.43
C TRP A 56 -33.42 -45.90 72.96
N ASP A 57 -34.03 -46.88 72.28
CA ASP A 57 -33.79 -47.13 70.85
C ASP A 57 -34.21 -45.92 70.00
N LEU A 58 -35.35 -45.31 70.31
CA LEU A 58 -35.81 -44.11 69.62
C LEU A 58 -34.87 -42.93 69.83
N ASP A 59 -34.41 -42.69 71.05
CA ASP A 59 -33.44 -41.63 71.38
C ASP A 59 -32.10 -41.85 70.67
N LEU A 60 -31.66 -43.11 70.52
CA LEU A 60 -30.46 -43.46 69.77
C LEU A 60 -30.60 -43.11 68.29
N ILE A 61 -31.73 -43.48 67.67
CA ILE A 61 -32.03 -43.16 66.27
C ILE A 61 -32.13 -41.65 66.04
N ILE A 62 -32.83 -40.92 66.92
CA ILE A 62 -32.94 -39.45 66.85
C ILE A 62 -31.56 -38.82 66.97
N SER A 63 -30.73 -39.27 67.91
CA SER A 63 -29.37 -38.75 68.10
C SER A 63 -28.50 -38.98 66.87
N HIS A 64 -28.58 -40.16 66.27
CA HIS A 64 -27.84 -40.50 65.05
C HIS A 64 -28.28 -39.62 63.87
N THR A 65 -29.59 -39.58 63.59
CA THR A 65 -30.15 -38.79 62.47
C THR A 65 -29.92 -37.29 62.65
N PHE A 66 -29.97 -36.77 63.87
CA PHE A 66 -29.64 -35.38 64.15
C PHE A 66 -28.17 -35.07 63.86
N LYS A 67 -27.25 -35.98 64.19
CA LYS A 67 -25.82 -35.82 63.86
C LYS A 67 -25.59 -35.79 62.34
N GLU A 68 -26.27 -36.64 61.58
CA GLU A 68 -26.24 -36.59 60.11
C GLU A 68 -26.79 -35.26 59.58
N LEU A 69 -27.89 -34.78 60.16
CA LEU A 69 -28.47 -33.49 59.80
C LEU A 69 -27.51 -32.32 60.07
N VAL A 70 -26.76 -32.35 61.18
CA VAL A 70 -25.71 -31.37 61.48
C VAL A 70 -24.63 -31.35 60.39
N ASN A 71 -24.17 -32.52 59.96
CA ASN A 71 -23.17 -32.62 58.89
C ASN A 71 -23.71 -32.05 57.57
N LEU A 72 -24.92 -32.43 57.18
CA LEU A 72 -25.57 -31.92 55.96
C LEU A 72 -25.79 -30.39 56.03
N SER A 73 -26.18 -29.87 57.19
CA SER A 73 -26.34 -28.42 57.41
C SER A 73 -25.02 -27.67 57.16
N ILE A 74 -23.90 -28.21 57.61
CA ILE A 74 -22.57 -27.62 57.36
C ILE A 74 -22.27 -27.59 55.86
N GLU A 75 -22.48 -28.71 55.15
CA GLU A 75 -22.25 -28.79 53.71
C GLU A 75 -23.15 -27.82 52.93
N CYS A 76 -24.45 -27.78 53.24
CA CYS A 76 -25.41 -26.84 52.65
C CYS A 76 -24.99 -25.38 52.89
N ASN A 77 -24.58 -25.03 54.11
CA ASN A 77 -24.13 -23.67 54.42
C ASN A 77 -22.86 -23.28 53.65
N GLN A 78 -21.94 -24.22 53.43
CA GLN A 78 -20.78 -23.97 52.57
C GLN A 78 -21.20 -23.75 51.11
N ALA A 79 -22.15 -24.54 50.60
CA ALA A 79 -22.67 -24.38 49.25
C ALA A 79 -23.38 -23.02 49.06
N ILE A 80 -24.22 -22.61 50.00
CA ILE A 80 -24.91 -21.32 50.00
C ILE A 80 -23.90 -20.16 49.93
N ARG A 81 -22.81 -20.22 50.70
CA ARG A 81 -21.73 -19.22 50.66
C ARG A 81 -21.03 -19.17 49.30
N ARG A 82 -20.75 -20.31 48.69
CA ARG A 82 -20.15 -20.39 47.34
C ARG A 82 -21.06 -19.80 46.27
N LEU A 83 -22.37 -20.02 46.41
CA LEU A 83 -23.39 -19.46 45.53
C LEU A 83 -23.65 -17.96 45.78
N LYS A 84 -23.05 -17.37 46.83
CA LYS A 84 -23.23 -15.97 47.23
C LYS A 84 -24.70 -15.55 47.34
N LEU A 85 -25.55 -16.50 47.75
CA LEU A 85 -26.91 -16.17 48.14
C LEU A 85 -26.84 -15.21 49.32
N GLU A 86 -27.78 -14.27 49.41
CA GLU A 86 -27.82 -13.29 50.49
C GLU A 86 -27.59 -13.96 51.85
N ASN A 87 -26.82 -13.33 52.75
CA ASN A 87 -26.47 -13.85 54.09
C ASN A 87 -27.68 -14.18 54.99
N LYS A 88 -28.91 -14.04 54.48
CA LYS A 88 -30.18 -14.38 55.12
C LYS A 88 -30.44 -15.89 55.13
N PHE A 89 -29.75 -16.68 54.31
CA PHE A 89 -29.93 -18.13 54.25
C PHE A 89 -28.80 -18.85 55.00
N GLN A 90 -29.10 -19.42 56.16
CA GLN A 90 -28.16 -20.25 56.91
C GLN A 90 -28.91 -21.27 57.75
N TYR A 91 -28.65 -22.56 57.51
CA TYR A 91 -29.14 -23.63 58.37
C TYR A 91 -28.54 -23.48 59.77
N VAL A 92 -29.40 -23.32 60.78
CA VAL A 92 -29.05 -23.23 62.20
C VAL A 92 -29.95 -24.22 62.92
N LEU A 93 -29.41 -25.40 63.21
CA LEU A 93 -30.23 -26.49 63.70
C LEU A 93 -30.64 -26.30 65.15
N ASN A 94 -31.92 -26.49 65.45
CA ASN A 94 -32.46 -26.49 66.81
C ASN A 94 -32.89 -27.91 67.21
N PRO A 95 -32.17 -28.59 68.11
CA PRO A 95 -32.53 -29.94 68.57
C PRO A 95 -33.85 -29.98 69.36
N LYS A 96 -34.35 -28.82 69.83
CA LYS A 96 -35.62 -28.71 70.57
C LYS A 96 -36.78 -28.26 69.67
N GLY A 97 -36.58 -28.22 68.35
CA GLY A 97 -37.61 -27.80 67.42
C GLY A 97 -38.70 -28.85 67.27
N PHE A 98 -39.97 -28.42 67.18
CA PHE A 98 -41.11 -29.29 66.95
C PHE A 98 -41.62 -29.25 65.50
N THR A 99 -41.24 -28.22 64.75
CA THR A 99 -41.54 -28.10 63.31
C THR A 99 -40.26 -28.14 62.48
N THR A 100 -40.37 -28.49 61.20
CA THR A 100 -39.22 -28.52 60.28
C THR A 100 -38.53 -27.16 60.17
N ALA A 101 -39.27 -26.05 60.18
CA ALA A 101 -38.68 -24.71 60.15
C ALA A 101 -37.94 -24.40 61.45
N ASP A 102 -38.50 -24.80 62.60
CA ASP A 102 -37.84 -24.63 63.90
C ASP A 102 -36.57 -25.45 63.99
N VAL A 103 -36.60 -26.71 63.53
CA VAL A 103 -35.46 -27.63 63.55
C VAL A 103 -34.36 -27.16 62.59
N LEU A 104 -34.69 -26.64 61.41
CA LEU A 104 -33.71 -26.23 60.39
C LEU A 104 -33.20 -24.80 60.55
N GLY A 105 -33.95 -23.95 61.25
CA GLY A 105 -33.66 -22.52 61.41
C GLY A 105 -33.87 -21.70 60.14
N ILE A 106 -34.35 -22.31 59.05
CA ILE A 106 -34.68 -21.65 57.79
C ILE A 106 -35.96 -22.20 57.20
N ASP A 107 -36.67 -21.36 56.45
CA ASP A 107 -37.74 -21.81 55.57
C ASP A 107 -37.17 -22.28 54.22
N TYR A 108 -37.25 -23.59 53.97
CA TYR A 108 -36.77 -24.18 52.71
C TYR A 108 -37.50 -23.61 51.48
N LYS A 109 -38.76 -23.15 51.63
CA LYS A 109 -39.52 -22.57 50.51
C LYS A 109 -38.90 -21.27 50.05
N THR A 110 -38.52 -20.41 50.99
CA THR A 110 -37.83 -19.16 50.69
C THR A 110 -36.46 -19.42 50.04
N LEU A 111 -35.67 -20.37 50.54
CA LEU A 111 -34.40 -20.75 49.91
C LEU A 111 -34.59 -21.28 48.48
N LYS A 112 -35.60 -22.13 48.26
CA LYS A 112 -35.92 -22.67 46.93
C LYS A 112 -36.24 -21.57 45.92
N VAL A 113 -37.00 -20.54 46.33
CA VAL A 113 -37.30 -19.39 45.47
C VAL A 113 -36.02 -18.62 45.11
N ALA A 114 -35.16 -18.36 46.09
CA ALA A 114 -33.89 -17.67 45.85
C ALA A 114 -32.96 -18.46 44.90
N LEU A 115 -32.89 -19.79 45.06
CA LEU A 115 -32.11 -20.66 44.16
C LEU A 115 -32.66 -20.64 42.73
N ASN A 116 -33.97 -20.71 42.55
CA ASN A 116 -34.58 -20.64 41.22
C ASN A 116 -34.31 -19.29 40.54
N ALA A 117 -34.42 -18.19 41.28
CA ALA A 117 -34.11 -16.85 40.77
C ALA A 117 -32.64 -16.74 40.34
N LEU A 118 -31.70 -17.30 41.12
CA LEU A 118 -30.29 -17.35 40.76
C LEU A 118 -30.05 -18.18 39.49
N ILE A 119 -30.72 -19.34 39.35
CA ILE A 119 -30.63 -20.17 38.15
C ILE A 119 -31.10 -19.40 36.91
N ASP A 120 -32.21 -18.68 37.02
CA ASP A 120 -32.77 -17.92 35.90
C ASP A 120 -31.88 -16.72 35.53
N ASP A 121 -31.30 -16.03 36.51
CA ASP A 121 -30.34 -14.94 36.29
C ASP A 121 -29.06 -15.45 35.62
N ILE A 122 -28.50 -16.57 36.08
CA ILE A 122 -27.34 -17.23 35.46
C ILE A 122 -27.65 -17.60 34.01
N LYS A 123 -28.81 -18.22 33.75
CA LYS A 123 -29.23 -18.56 32.38
C LYS A 123 -29.32 -17.32 31.51
N LYS A 124 -30.04 -16.29 31.96
CA LYS A 124 -30.21 -15.03 31.22
C LYS A 124 -28.86 -14.38 30.90
N ASN A 125 -27.98 -14.25 31.89
CA ASN A 125 -26.65 -13.68 31.71
C ASN A 125 -25.78 -14.53 30.77
N SER A 126 -25.85 -15.86 30.89
CA SER A 126 -25.11 -16.77 30.00
C SER A 126 -25.59 -16.68 28.55
N VAL A 127 -26.90 -16.58 28.32
CA VAL A 127 -27.49 -16.39 26.98
C VAL A 127 -27.07 -15.04 26.41
N ALA A 128 -27.19 -13.96 27.18
CA ALA A 128 -26.78 -12.62 26.74
C ALA A 128 -25.29 -12.58 26.34
N LYS A 129 -24.40 -13.21 27.13
CA LYS A 129 -22.97 -13.31 26.79
C LYS A 129 -22.72 -14.13 25.52
N LEU A 130 -23.46 -15.22 25.33
CA LEU A 130 -23.35 -16.02 24.11
C LEU A 130 -23.83 -15.24 22.88
N GLU A 131 -24.93 -14.50 22.99
CA GLU A 131 -25.44 -13.62 21.93
C GLU A 131 -24.43 -12.52 21.57
N GLU A 132 -23.83 -11.89 22.57
CA GLU A 132 -22.75 -10.91 22.37
C GLU A 132 -21.54 -11.54 21.67
N GLN A 133 -21.10 -12.72 22.11
CA GLN A 133 -20.00 -13.45 21.48
C GLN A 133 -20.30 -13.82 20.02
N ILE A 134 -21.52 -14.26 19.72
CA ILE A 134 -21.97 -14.56 18.36
C ILE A 134 -21.95 -13.29 17.50
N SER A 135 -22.44 -12.16 18.02
CA SER A 135 -22.42 -10.88 17.33
C SER A 135 -21.00 -10.41 17.01
N LEU A 136 -20.09 -10.49 17.98
CA LEU A 136 -18.68 -10.16 17.78
C LEU A 136 -18.02 -11.09 16.76
N GLN A 137 -18.33 -12.39 16.79
CA GLN A 137 -17.83 -13.35 15.81
C GLN A 137 -18.31 -13.02 14.38
N GLN A 138 -19.59 -12.66 14.22
CA GLN A 138 -20.14 -12.23 12.93
C GLN A 138 -19.47 -10.93 12.43
N GLN A 139 -19.26 -9.96 13.32
CA GLN A 139 -18.56 -8.73 12.97
C GLN A 139 -17.11 -9.00 12.55
N TRP A 140 -16.43 -9.93 13.23
CA TRP A 140 -15.07 -10.32 12.91
C TRP A 140 -14.97 -10.99 11.53
N THR A 141 -15.89 -11.91 11.19
CA THR A 141 -15.91 -12.55 9.87
C THR A 141 -16.22 -11.55 8.76
N GLU A 142 -17.15 -10.61 8.97
CA GLU A 142 -17.43 -9.54 8.00
C GLU A 142 -16.20 -8.64 7.76
N ASN A 143 -15.51 -8.25 8.84
CA ASN A 143 -14.29 -7.45 8.74
C ASN A 143 -13.16 -8.20 8.04
N ALA A 144 -13.02 -9.51 8.28
CA ALA A 144 -12.04 -10.35 7.59
C ALA A 144 -12.32 -10.40 6.08
N MET A 145 -13.58 -10.56 5.66
CA MET A 145 -13.97 -10.51 4.25
C MET A 145 -13.64 -9.14 3.61
N LYS A 146 -13.98 -8.03 4.29
CA LYS A 146 -13.65 -6.68 3.81
C LYS A 146 -12.14 -6.46 3.66
N LEU A 147 -11.35 -6.99 4.59
CA LEU A 147 -9.89 -6.92 4.54
C LEU A 147 -9.34 -7.70 3.34
N GLU A 148 -9.87 -8.89 3.10
CA GLU A 148 -9.45 -9.71 1.95
C GLU A 148 -9.80 -9.05 0.61
N THR A 149 -11.00 -8.46 0.48
CA THR A 149 -11.35 -7.68 -0.72
C THR A 149 -10.38 -6.51 -0.96
N LYS A 150 -10.02 -5.77 0.09
CA LYS A 150 -9.02 -4.68 -0.01
C LYS A 150 -7.63 -5.21 -0.38
N ARG A 151 -7.24 -6.37 0.14
CA ARG A 151 -5.96 -7.02 -0.18
C ARG A 151 -5.88 -7.39 -1.66
N ILE A 152 -6.96 -7.94 -2.23
CA ILE A 152 -7.05 -8.25 -3.66
C ILE A 152 -6.93 -6.97 -4.50
N LEU A 153 -7.70 -5.93 -4.16
CA LEU A 153 -7.65 -4.65 -4.87
C LEU A 153 -6.24 -4.01 -4.83
N LEU A 154 -5.56 -4.09 -3.69
CA LEU A 154 -4.18 -3.59 -3.57
C LEU A 154 -3.22 -4.36 -4.48
N ALA A 155 -3.38 -5.69 -4.59
CA ALA A 155 -2.56 -6.49 -5.50
C ALA A 155 -2.81 -6.12 -6.97
N GLU A 156 -4.06 -5.87 -7.36
CA GLU A 156 -4.41 -5.39 -8.72
C GLU A 156 -3.81 -4.02 -9.02
N LEU A 157 -3.90 -3.07 -8.06
CA LEU A 157 -3.30 -1.74 -8.21
C LEU A 157 -1.77 -1.81 -8.30
N GLN A 158 -1.13 -2.65 -7.50
CA GLN A 158 0.31 -2.86 -7.58
C GLN A 158 0.73 -3.40 -8.95
N SER A 159 0.02 -4.40 -9.48
CA SER A 159 0.26 -4.91 -10.84
C SER A 159 0.14 -3.83 -11.91
N LYS A 160 -0.86 -2.93 -11.78
CA LYS A 160 -1.03 -1.80 -12.69
C LYS A 160 0.11 -0.78 -12.58
N ILE A 161 0.61 -0.51 -11.37
CA ILE A 161 1.79 0.34 -11.16
C ILE A 161 3.00 -0.26 -11.86
N ASP A 162 3.28 -1.54 -11.62
CA ASP A 162 4.44 -2.24 -12.20
C ASP A 162 4.42 -2.21 -13.75
N MET A 163 3.23 -2.39 -14.33
CA MET A 163 3.00 -2.27 -15.78
C MET A 163 3.32 -0.85 -16.28
N LEU A 164 2.76 0.18 -15.63
CA LEU A 164 2.97 1.58 -16.03
C LEU A 164 4.43 2.00 -15.88
N GLU A 165 5.11 1.55 -14.83
CA GLU A 165 6.54 1.81 -14.66
C GLU A 165 7.37 1.16 -15.77
N SER A 166 7.00 -0.05 -16.21
CA SER A 166 7.64 -0.73 -17.35
C SER A 166 7.45 0.05 -18.65
N GLN A 167 6.23 0.52 -18.92
CA GLN A 167 5.93 1.35 -20.08
C GLN A 167 6.71 2.67 -20.04
N LEU A 168 6.78 3.32 -18.88
CA LEU A 168 7.55 4.55 -18.70
C LEU A 168 9.04 4.32 -18.97
N ARG A 169 9.62 3.23 -18.46
CA ARG A 169 11.02 2.86 -18.73
C ARG A 169 11.26 2.65 -20.24
N MET A 170 10.34 2.00 -20.95
CA MET A 170 10.43 1.81 -22.39
C MET A 170 10.40 3.15 -23.14
N MET A 171 9.38 3.99 -22.89
CA MET A 171 9.26 5.29 -23.56
C MET A 171 10.45 6.20 -23.28
N LYS A 172 10.98 6.18 -22.05
CA LYS A 172 12.18 6.92 -21.69
C LYS A 172 13.37 6.50 -22.55
N LYS A 173 13.59 5.19 -22.69
CA LYS A 173 14.67 4.64 -23.54
C LYS A 173 14.48 5.02 -25.01
N GLU A 174 13.27 4.88 -25.56
CA GLU A 174 12.97 5.28 -26.94
C GLU A 174 13.20 6.78 -27.17
N THR A 175 12.84 7.62 -26.20
CA THR A 175 13.06 9.07 -26.27
C THR A 175 14.55 9.42 -26.25
N GLU A 176 15.33 8.75 -25.40
CA GLU A 176 16.78 8.91 -25.34
C GLU A 176 17.44 8.48 -26.67
N GLU A 177 17.06 7.33 -27.21
CA GLU A 177 17.54 6.83 -28.51
C GLU A 177 17.18 7.77 -29.66
N PHE A 178 15.93 8.26 -29.69
CA PHE A 178 15.49 9.24 -30.70
C PHE A 178 16.29 10.53 -30.61
N THR A 179 16.52 11.04 -29.39
CA THR A 179 17.31 12.25 -29.15
C THR A 179 18.76 12.06 -29.63
N MET A 180 19.37 10.90 -29.34
CA MET A 180 20.71 10.57 -29.85
C MET A 180 20.74 10.53 -31.38
N LYS A 181 19.75 9.91 -32.02
CA LYS A 181 19.64 9.83 -33.47
C LYS A 181 19.51 11.22 -34.11
N CYS A 182 18.63 12.08 -33.58
CA CYS A 182 18.49 13.46 -34.06
C CYS A 182 19.80 14.26 -33.93
N ASN A 183 20.51 14.13 -32.80
CA ASN A 183 21.79 14.78 -32.61
C ASN A 183 22.86 14.29 -33.60
N MET A 184 22.93 12.97 -33.85
CA MET A 184 23.86 12.41 -34.84
C MET A 184 23.53 12.87 -36.26
N GLU A 185 22.25 12.87 -36.63
CA GLU A 185 21.81 13.31 -37.95
C GLU A 185 22.08 14.81 -38.16
N SER A 186 21.79 15.65 -37.17
CA SER A 186 22.09 17.08 -37.22
C SER A 186 23.59 17.35 -37.40
N LYS A 187 24.46 16.62 -36.68
CA LYS A 187 25.92 16.73 -36.88
C LYS A 187 26.34 16.33 -38.29
N ARG A 188 25.81 15.22 -38.81
CA ARG A 188 26.08 14.77 -40.17
C ARG A 188 25.67 15.81 -41.22
N MET A 189 24.47 16.39 -41.08
CA MET A 189 23.98 17.43 -41.98
C MET A 189 24.87 18.68 -41.96
N ILE A 190 25.38 19.08 -40.79
CA ILE A 190 26.35 20.19 -40.67
C ILE A 190 27.65 19.85 -41.39
N GLU A 191 28.21 18.66 -41.14
CA GLU A 191 29.46 18.20 -41.79
C GLU A 191 29.32 18.12 -43.32
N ASP A 192 28.18 17.64 -43.82
CA ASP A 192 27.89 17.57 -45.25
C ASP A 192 27.66 18.96 -45.85
N PHE A 193 26.95 19.86 -45.16
CA PHE A 193 26.79 21.26 -45.59
C PHE A 193 28.12 22.01 -45.65
N GLU A 194 28.99 21.83 -44.66
CA GLU A 194 30.34 22.40 -44.65
C GLU A 194 31.20 21.85 -45.78
N ARG A 195 31.03 20.56 -46.12
CA ARG A 195 31.70 19.95 -47.28
C ARG A 195 31.22 20.57 -48.59
N GLU A 196 29.91 20.60 -48.80
CA GLU A 196 29.31 21.17 -50.01
C GLU A 196 29.67 22.66 -50.17
N THR A 197 29.66 23.43 -49.08
CA THR A 197 30.07 24.84 -49.08
C THR A 197 31.52 25.00 -49.54
N ARG A 198 32.42 24.11 -49.09
CA ARG A 198 33.82 24.10 -49.55
C ARG A 198 33.93 23.74 -51.02
N ASP A 199 33.17 22.74 -51.48
CA ASP A 199 33.20 22.27 -52.87
C ASP A 199 32.66 23.33 -53.84
N VAL A 200 31.56 23.99 -53.48
CA VAL A 200 31.02 25.15 -54.22
C VAL A 200 32.05 26.29 -54.28
N ALA A 201 32.71 26.64 -53.16
CA ALA A 201 33.73 27.69 -53.16
C ALA A 201 34.95 27.35 -54.03
N ILE A 202 35.29 26.07 -54.19
CA ILE A 202 36.32 25.62 -55.14
C ILE A 202 35.82 25.80 -56.57
N MET A 203 34.60 25.34 -56.86
CA MET A 203 33.99 25.44 -58.19
C MET A 203 33.83 26.89 -58.65
N GLU A 204 33.42 27.80 -57.76
CA GLU A 204 33.35 29.24 -58.03
C GLU A 204 34.72 29.80 -58.44
N LYS A 205 35.79 29.47 -57.70
CA LYS A 205 37.16 29.90 -58.06
C LYS A 205 37.63 29.32 -59.40
N GLU A 206 37.24 28.09 -59.71
CA GLU A 206 37.56 27.47 -61.01
C GLU A 206 36.80 28.13 -62.16
N ALA A 207 35.52 28.44 -61.97
CA ALA A 207 34.69 29.17 -62.93
C ALA A 207 35.24 30.58 -63.19
N GLU A 208 35.62 31.33 -62.13
CA GLU A 208 36.27 32.63 -62.26
C GLU A 208 37.56 32.55 -63.08
N LYS A 209 38.41 31.55 -62.80
CA LYS A 209 39.64 31.31 -63.58
C LYS A 209 39.34 31.02 -65.05
N TYR A 210 38.32 30.21 -65.32
CA TYR A 210 37.91 29.85 -66.68
C TYR A 210 37.40 31.09 -67.45
N ILE A 211 36.53 31.89 -66.84
CA ILE A 211 36.03 33.14 -67.42
C ILE A 211 37.17 34.11 -67.73
N LYS A 212 38.10 34.30 -66.78
CA LYS A 212 39.28 35.15 -66.98
C LYS A 212 40.16 34.66 -68.12
N LYS A 213 40.33 33.34 -68.26
CA LYS A 213 41.09 32.74 -69.36
C LYS A 213 40.39 32.98 -70.70
N LEU A 214 39.07 32.77 -70.77
CA LEU A 214 38.27 33.00 -71.98
C LEU A 214 38.29 34.47 -72.39
N SER A 215 38.15 35.41 -71.44
CA SER A 215 38.20 36.85 -71.72
C SER A 215 39.56 37.30 -72.24
N ASN A 216 40.66 36.77 -71.68
CA ASN A 216 42.00 37.06 -72.14
C ASN A 216 42.23 36.55 -73.57
N LEU A 217 41.78 35.31 -73.87
CA LEU A 217 41.91 34.73 -75.20
C LEU A 217 41.12 35.54 -76.24
N LYS A 218 39.89 35.97 -75.90
CA LYS A 218 39.07 36.83 -76.76
C LYS A 218 39.70 38.20 -76.99
N LEU A 219 40.33 38.78 -75.97
CA LEU A 219 41.06 40.04 -76.10
C LEU A 219 42.25 39.88 -77.05
N GLU A 220 43.03 38.81 -76.90
CA GLU A 220 44.17 38.51 -77.77
C GLU A 220 43.75 38.29 -79.23
N GLU A 221 42.65 37.57 -79.47
CA GLU A 221 42.07 37.40 -80.80
C GLU A 221 41.60 38.74 -81.40
N THR A 222 40.94 39.59 -80.60
CA THR A 222 40.49 40.92 -81.04
C THR A 222 41.68 41.83 -81.39
N ILE A 223 42.74 41.83 -80.57
CA ILE A 223 43.98 42.57 -80.84
C ILE A 223 44.60 42.09 -82.14
N LYS A 224 44.69 40.76 -82.33
CA LYS A 224 45.25 40.18 -83.55
C LYS A 224 44.44 40.57 -84.79
N GLN A 225 43.12 40.52 -84.71
CA GLN A 225 42.25 40.92 -85.82
C GLN A 225 42.39 42.42 -86.15
N GLN A 226 42.46 43.29 -85.14
CA GLN A 226 42.73 44.72 -85.36
C GLN A 226 44.11 44.99 -85.96
N GLU A 227 45.14 44.24 -85.55
CA GLU A 227 46.47 44.34 -86.14
C GLU A 227 46.46 43.92 -87.62
N GLU A 228 45.77 42.84 -87.97
CA GLU A 228 45.59 42.40 -89.35
C GLU A 228 44.86 43.46 -90.20
N GLU A 229 43.81 44.08 -89.66
CA GLU A 229 43.09 45.21 -90.29
C GLU A 229 43.99 46.45 -90.45
N PHE A 230 44.77 46.81 -89.43
CA PHE A 230 45.71 47.93 -89.48
C PHE A 230 46.79 47.71 -90.55
N GLN A 231 47.35 46.50 -90.61
CA GLN A 231 48.34 46.14 -91.64
C GLN A 231 47.74 46.10 -93.04
N ALA A 232 46.47 45.69 -93.20
CA ALA A 232 45.77 45.78 -94.48
C ALA A 232 45.61 47.25 -94.92
N CYS A 233 45.11 48.12 -94.03
CA CYS A 233 44.97 49.55 -94.28
C CYS A 233 46.33 50.23 -94.59
N ALA A 234 47.39 49.87 -93.85
CA ALA A 234 48.74 50.37 -94.11
C ALA A 234 49.25 49.95 -95.49
N ARG A 235 48.99 48.71 -95.92
CA ARG A 235 49.31 48.23 -97.28
C ARG A 235 48.53 48.98 -98.35
N GLU A 236 47.24 49.27 -98.12
CA GLU A 236 46.42 50.08 -99.03
C GLU A 236 46.96 51.52 -99.16
N LEU A 237 47.35 52.15 -98.04
CA LEU A 237 47.97 53.47 -98.03
C LEU A 237 49.31 53.49 -98.78
N LEU A 238 50.17 52.48 -98.57
CA LEU A 238 51.42 52.34 -99.31
C LEU A 238 51.18 52.19 -100.81
N ALA A 239 50.22 51.36 -101.22
CA ALA A 239 49.85 51.21 -102.62
C ALA A 239 49.34 52.52 -103.23
N LEU A 240 48.58 53.31 -102.48
CA LEU A 240 48.14 54.64 -102.89
C LEU A 240 49.32 55.60 -103.04
N VAL A 241 50.27 55.58 -102.10
CA VAL A 241 51.50 56.39 -102.16
C VAL A 241 52.34 55.99 -103.38
N ASP A 242 52.53 54.70 -103.63
CA ASP A 242 53.26 54.20 -104.80
C ASP A 242 52.57 54.60 -106.11
N TYR A 243 51.23 54.56 -106.16
CA TYR A 243 50.44 55.06 -107.27
C TYR A 243 50.67 56.56 -107.48
N ILE A 244 50.56 57.39 -106.43
CA ILE A 244 50.82 58.84 -106.50
C ILE A 244 52.27 59.12 -106.94
N ILE A 245 53.26 58.40 -106.42
CA ILE A 245 54.66 58.54 -106.82
C ILE A 245 54.83 58.17 -108.31
N SER A 246 54.20 57.09 -108.76
CA SER A 246 54.21 56.69 -110.18
C SER A 246 53.56 57.76 -111.05
N GLU A 247 52.39 58.26 -110.66
CA GLU A 247 51.64 59.33 -111.36
C GLU A 247 52.48 60.63 -111.46
N ILE A 248 53.09 61.05 -110.34
CA ILE A 248 54.01 62.19 -110.30
C ILE A 248 55.21 61.93 -111.21
N LYS A 249 55.78 60.71 -111.21
CA LYS A 249 56.94 60.35 -112.03
C LYS A 249 56.61 60.32 -113.51
N THR A 250 55.46 59.77 -113.91
CA THR A 250 54.98 59.83 -115.30
C THR A 250 54.70 61.26 -115.72
N GLY A 251 54.02 62.05 -114.87
CA GLY A 251 53.81 63.49 -115.14
C GLY A 251 55.13 64.26 -115.26
N LEU A 252 56.13 63.96 -114.42
CA LEU A 252 57.46 64.58 -114.51
C LEU A 252 58.21 64.14 -115.77
N SER A 253 58.09 62.88 -116.17
CA SER A 253 58.69 62.34 -117.40
C SER A 253 58.06 62.97 -118.64
N GLU A 254 56.74 63.09 -118.69
CA GLU A 254 56.02 63.77 -119.78
C GLU A 254 56.40 65.26 -119.85
N THR A 255 56.58 65.91 -118.70
CA THR A 255 57.05 67.30 -118.64
C THR A 255 58.51 67.43 -119.09
N ALA A 256 59.38 66.48 -118.71
CA ALA A 256 60.77 66.45 -119.13
C ALA A 256 60.92 66.18 -120.64
N GLU A 257 60.10 65.29 -121.20
CA GLU A 257 60.05 64.97 -122.63
C GLU A 257 59.50 66.16 -123.44
N ALA A 258 58.52 66.91 -122.89
CA ALA A 258 58.07 68.19 -123.45
C ALA A 258 59.15 69.28 -123.41
N VAL A 259 60.02 69.28 -122.39
CA VAL A 259 61.17 70.19 -122.31
C VAL A 259 62.28 69.78 -123.29
N GLU A 260 62.57 68.49 -123.43
CA GLU A 260 63.60 67.96 -124.32
C GLU A 260 63.26 68.12 -125.82
N THR A 261 61.98 67.93 -126.17
CA THR A 261 61.48 68.16 -127.54
C THR A 261 61.44 69.65 -127.92
N SER A 262 61.35 70.56 -126.94
CA SER A 262 61.49 72.00 -127.17
C SER A 262 62.94 72.46 -127.41
N PHE A 263 63.94 71.66 -126.99
CA PHE A 263 65.35 72.09 -126.95
C PHE A 263 66.17 71.71 -128.20
N THR A 264 65.69 70.81 -129.06
CA THR A 264 66.49 70.25 -130.18
C THR A 264 66.09 70.75 -131.59
N GLY A 265 65.10 71.64 -131.72
CA GLY A 265 64.48 71.94 -133.02
C GLY A 265 64.62 73.36 -133.62
N SER A 266 65.20 74.36 -132.94
CA SER A 266 65.31 75.72 -133.53
C SER A 266 66.55 76.55 -133.12
N LEU A 267 67.58 76.45 -133.98
CA LEU A 267 68.45 77.53 -134.53
C LEU A 267 69.66 78.10 -133.70
N PRO A 268 70.65 78.80 -134.31
CA PRO A 268 72.08 78.45 -134.33
C PRO A 268 73.04 79.49 -133.67
N ALA A 269 74.34 79.21 -133.78
CA ALA A 269 75.55 79.86 -133.26
C ALA A 269 75.62 81.40 -133.16
N ASN A 270 75.96 81.93 -131.97
CA ASN A 270 77.29 82.49 -131.62
C ASN A 270 77.27 83.37 -130.33
N PHE A 271 78.41 83.36 -129.61
CA PHE A 271 78.85 84.27 -128.52
C PHE A 271 78.01 84.27 -127.22
N ASP A 272 78.53 84.42 -126.00
CA ASP A 272 79.83 84.22 -125.34
C ASP A 272 79.55 84.55 -123.85
N ALA A 273 80.38 83.99 -122.96
CA ALA A 273 80.72 84.52 -121.62
C ALA A 273 79.72 84.51 -120.43
N SER A 274 80.30 84.06 -119.30
CA SER A 274 80.10 84.50 -117.90
C SER A 274 78.86 83.95 -117.17
N SER A 275 78.89 83.45 -115.93
CA SER A 275 79.91 83.25 -114.89
C SER A 275 79.20 82.60 -113.69
N ASP A 276 79.91 81.69 -113.00
CA ASP A 276 79.98 81.42 -111.56
C ASP A 276 78.74 81.58 -110.64
N LEU A 277 78.46 80.53 -109.86
CA LEU A 277 78.76 80.42 -108.40
C LEU A 277 78.14 79.10 -107.86
N ALA A 278 78.94 78.07 -107.55
CA ALA A 278 79.36 77.67 -106.19
C ALA A 278 78.19 77.46 -105.19
N CYS A 279 77.75 76.20 -104.94
CA CYS A 279 78.12 75.32 -103.79
C CYS A 279 77.56 75.75 -102.40
N PRO A 280 77.42 74.87 -101.38
CA PRO A 280 77.32 73.39 -101.38
C PRO A 280 76.39 72.75 -100.29
N LEU A 281 76.14 71.44 -100.46
CA LEU A 281 76.14 70.32 -99.47
C LEU A 281 75.93 70.55 -97.95
N ALA A 282 75.04 69.75 -97.33
CA ALA A 282 75.30 68.79 -96.22
C ALA A 282 73.96 68.25 -95.66
N LEU A 283 73.63 66.95 -95.65
CA LEU A 283 74.10 65.82 -94.80
C LEU A 283 73.66 65.84 -93.32
N GLY A 284 73.07 64.72 -92.87
CA GLY A 284 72.97 64.25 -91.46
C GLY A 284 71.52 64.13 -90.94
N VAL A 285 70.87 62.96 -90.84
CA VAL A 285 71.11 61.77 -89.99
C VAL A 285 71.15 62.04 -88.48
N LYS A 286 70.16 61.52 -87.73
CA LYS A 286 70.23 60.73 -86.46
C LYS A 286 68.84 60.74 -85.77
N HIS A 287 68.17 59.60 -85.55
CA HIS A 287 68.33 58.59 -84.49
C HIS A 287 67.94 59.03 -83.06
N ASN A 288 66.97 58.28 -82.51
CA ASN A 288 66.72 57.88 -81.11
C ASN A 288 66.47 58.98 -80.06
N TYR A 289 65.30 58.95 -79.41
CA TYR A 289 64.95 58.08 -78.28
C TYR A 289 63.43 57.86 -78.22
#